data_AF-A0A8C3YDU7-F1
#
_entry.id   AF-A0A8C3YDU7-F1
#
_cell.length_a   1.000
_cell.length_b   1.000
_cell.length_c   1.000
_cell.angle_alpha   90.00
_cell.angle_beta   90.00
_cell.angle_gamma   90.00
#
_symmetry.space_group_name_H-M   'P 1'
#
loop_
_entity.id
_entity.type
_entity.pdbx_description
1 polymer ?
#
loop_
_entity_poly.entity_id
_entity_poly.type
_entity_poly.pdbx_seq_one_letter_code
_entity_poly.pdbx_strand_id
1 'polypeptide(L)'
;TRKGLGSEDCVRKKLPSVSNSSQGLHCPHPQACGPLPSLFPGLWGLVNNAGILMLDVNLLGMIDVTLRLLPLVRKARGRVVNVSSVMGWVSLFGGGYCMSKYGVEAFSDSLRRELSYFGVKVAMIEPGFFKTNMTSSEVFNGNLLAAWKQASPEVKDLYGDTFVANFVKTSDLLKTRWSGNLSLVTNCMEHALTACHPRTRYSAGLDAKLFYLPMSYLPTFLVDLMMYYGAPRPAKAL
;
A
#
# COMPACT_ATOMS: atom_id res chain seq x y z
N THR A 1 25.17 56.70 -2.78
CA THR A 1 23.98 56.30 -3.56
C THR A 1 23.26 55.18 -2.81
N ARG A 2 21.92 55.24 -2.75
CA ARG A 2 20.99 54.53 -1.84
C ARG A 2 20.86 53.01 -2.10
N LYS A 3 20.52 52.27 -1.01
CA LYS A 3 19.55 51.13 -0.81
C LYS A 3 19.60 49.93 -1.80
N GLY A 4 19.34 48.67 -1.46
CA GLY A 4 18.72 48.01 -0.31
C GLY A 4 18.64 46.48 -0.53
N LEU A 5 18.14 45.77 0.49
CA LEU A 5 18.08 44.32 0.74
C LEU A 5 17.26 43.45 -0.25
N GLY A 6 17.53 42.13 -0.22
CA GLY A 6 16.57 41.02 -0.43
C GLY A 6 17.29 39.71 -0.84
N SER A 7 17.56 38.76 0.08
CA SER A 7 16.80 37.49 0.27
C SER A 7 16.79 36.67 -1.03
N GLU A 8 17.36 35.47 -1.16
CA GLU A 8 17.19 34.19 -0.45
C GLU A 8 18.43 33.33 -0.84
N ASP A 9 19.16 32.68 0.06
CA ASP A 9 18.96 31.25 0.25
C ASP A 9 19.58 30.78 1.57
N CYS A 10 18.67 30.28 2.39
CA CYS A 10 18.87 29.71 3.70
C CYS A 10 19.05 28.19 3.54
N VAL A 11 20.27 27.67 3.72
CA VAL A 11 20.42 26.25 4.10
C VAL A 11 21.40 26.15 5.26
N ARG A 12 20.81 26.18 6.46
CA ARG A 12 21.42 26.06 7.78
C ARG A 12 22.18 24.75 7.97
N LYS A 13 23.35 24.88 8.59
CA LYS A 13 23.99 23.87 9.45
C LYS A 13 23.34 23.84 10.86
N LYS A 14 23.28 22.64 11.48
CA LYS A 14 23.17 22.26 12.93
C LYS A 14 21.79 22.49 13.62
N LEU A 15 21.24 21.69 14.58
CA LEU A 15 21.62 20.55 15.45
C LEU A 15 20.33 20.00 16.17
N PRO A 16 20.36 18.91 17.01
CA PRO A 16 19.23 18.17 17.63
C PRO A 16 18.62 18.93 18.85
N SER A 17 17.55 18.53 19.56
CA SER A 17 17.09 17.25 20.11
C SER A 17 15.64 17.42 20.61
N VAL A 18 14.82 16.36 20.61
CA VAL A 18 13.51 16.36 21.30
C VAL A 18 13.52 15.22 22.32
N SER A 19 13.26 15.61 23.56
CA SER A 19 13.28 14.84 24.80
C SER A 19 12.18 13.80 24.92
N ASN A 20 12.53 12.68 25.56
CA ASN A 20 11.64 11.60 26.03
C ASN A 20 10.46 12.12 26.88
N SER A 21 9.27 11.57 26.63
CA SER A 21 8.30 11.26 27.68
C SER A 21 7.64 9.92 27.39
N SER A 22 8.16 8.88 28.06
CA SER A 22 7.62 7.54 28.12
C SER A 22 6.41 7.50 29.07
N GLN A 23 5.21 7.22 28.55
CA GLN A 23 4.14 6.64 29.34
C GLN A 23 3.63 5.40 28.62
N GLY A 24 3.84 4.25 29.28
CA GLY A 24 3.66 2.92 28.72
C GLY A 24 2.19 2.53 28.55
N LEU A 25 1.86 2.01 27.37
CA LEU A 25 0.61 1.30 27.10
C LEU A 25 0.82 -0.18 27.44
N HIS A 26 0.08 -0.65 28.45
CA HIS A 26 0.08 -2.02 28.91
C HIS A 26 -0.63 -2.92 27.88
N CYS A 27 0.04 -3.97 27.40
CA CYS A 27 -0.51 -4.95 26.45
C CYS A 27 -1.46 -5.93 27.17
N PRO A 28 -2.69 -6.17 26.67
CA PRO A 28 -3.59 -7.16 27.25
C PRO A 28 -3.50 -8.48 26.47
N HIS A 29 -2.43 -9.26 26.67
CA HIS A 29 -2.39 -10.72 26.44
C HIS A 29 -1.01 -11.31 26.82
N PRO A 30 -0.90 -12.19 27.83
CA PRO A 30 0.40 -12.57 28.40
C PRO A 30 1.07 -13.82 27.78
N GLN A 31 0.89 -14.13 26.48
CA GLN A 31 1.46 -15.37 25.90
C GLN A 31 2.18 -15.25 24.53
N ALA A 32 2.70 -14.08 24.13
CA ALA A 32 3.36 -13.94 22.82
C ALA A 32 4.74 -13.23 22.81
N CYS A 33 5.42 -13.04 23.94
CA CYS A 33 6.67 -12.29 23.98
C CYS A 33 7.83 -13.09 24.60
N GLY A 34 8.60 -13.77 23.75
CA GLY A 34 10.02 -13.97 24.05
C GLY A 34 10.79 -12.69 23.66
N PRO A 35 11.82 -12.26 24.41
CA PRO A 35 12.66 -11.14 24.00
C PRO A 35 13.34 -11.45 22.66
N LEU A 36 13.34 -10.46 21.75
CA LEU A 36 14.15 -10.52 20.52
C LEU A 36 15.62 -10.75 20.93
N PRO A 37 16.31 -11.80 20.44
CA PRO A 37 17.66 -12.09 20.86
C PRO A 37 18.59 -10.92 20.54
N SER A 38 19.41 -10.50 21.51
CA SER A 38 20.50 -9.53 21.37
C SER A 38 21.67 -10.02 20.48
N LEU A 39 21.45 -11.08 19.69
CA LEU A 39 22.47 -11.86 19.00
C LEU A 39 22.69 -11.46 17.53
N PHE A 40 21.96 -10.49 16.99
CA PHE A 40 22.01 -10.14 15.56
C PHE A 40 22.65 -8.76 15.33
N PRO A 41 23.92 -8.69 14.86
CA PRO A 41 24.61 -7.42 14.60
C PRO A 41 24.18 -6.77 13.27
N GLY A 42 22.87 -6.59 13.04
CA GLY A 42 22.31 -6.09 11.77
C GLY A 42 20.82 -5.69 11.83
N LEU A 43 20.29 -5.22 10.70
CA LEU A 43 18.89 -4.81 10.56
C LEU A 43 17.97 -6.03 10.58
N TRP A 44 17.15 -6.14 11.62
CA TRP A 44 16.28 -7.30 11.85
C TRP A 44 15.04 -7.33 10.94
N GLY A 45 14.49 -6.15 10.60
CA GLY A 45 13.27 -6.05 9.82
C GLY A 45 13.18 -4.75 9.01
N LEU A 46 12.63 -4.85 7.81
CA LEU A 46 12.33 -3.73 6.92
C LEU A 46 10.86 -3.80 6.49
N VAL A 47 10.15 -2.67 6.62
CA VAL A 47 8.79 -2.44 6.11
C VAL A 47 8.83 -1.18 5.24
N ASN A 48 8.40 -1.25 3.97
CA ASN A 48 8.58 -0.13 3.03
C ASN A 48 7.42 0.06 2.01
N ASN A 49 7.20 1.31 1.56
CA ASN A 49 6.21 1.75 0.54
C ASN A 49 6.42 3.23 0.05
N ALA A 50 7.53 3.67 -0.61
CA ALA A 50 7.89 5.11 -0.78
C ALA A 50 8.26 5.73 -2.19
N GLY A 51 7.77 6.99 -2.43
CA GLY A 51 7.79 8.12 -3.46
C GLY A 51 8.42 8.09 -4.91
N ILE A 52 8.09 8.88 -5.98
CA ILE A 52 6.99 9.76 -6.51
C ILE A 52 6.73 9.37 -8.00
N LEU A 53 5.46 9.33 -8.48
CA LEU A 53 4.88 8.59 -9.62
C LEU A 53 4.70 7.10 -9.29
N MET A 54 3.45 6.59 -9.24
CA MET A 54 3.08 5.37 -8.51
C MET A 54 3.97 4.13 -8.68
N LEU A 55 4.57 3.92 -9.86
CA LEU A 55 5.52 2.82 -10.09
C LEU A 55 6.89 3.10 -9.47
N ASP A 56 7.44 4.29 -9.69
CA ASP A 56 8.70 4.72 -9.08
C ASP A 56 8.60 4.64 -7.54
N VAL A 57 7.43 4.95 -7.00
CA VAL A 57 7.11 4.88 -5.55
C VAL A 57 7.00 3.42 -5.09
N ASN A 58 5.89 2.79 -5.50
CA ASN A 58 5.39 1.60 -4.84
C ASN A 58 6.21 0.38 -5.25
N LEU A 59 6.85 0.44 -6.42
CA LEU A 59 7.63 -0.64 -6.98
C LEU A 59 9.13 -0.33 -6.93
N LEU A 60 9.62 0.65 -7.69
CA LEU A 60 11.07 0.86 -7.82
C LEU A 60 11.72 1.33 -6.53
N GLY A 61 11.11 2.28 -5.80
CA GLY A 61 11.59 2.75 -4.51
C GLY A 61 11.55 1.65 -3.46
N MET A 62 10.56 0.76 -3.52
CA MET A 62 10.51 -0.41 -2.67
C MET A 62 11.64 -1.41 -2.97
N ILE A 63 11.89 -1.69 -4.25
CA ILE A 63 13.01 -2.51 -4.72
C ILE A 63 14.34 -1.91 -4.28
N ASP A 64 14.59 -0.63 -4.53
CA ASP A 64 15.86 0.05 -4.26
C ASP A 64 16.23 -0.01 -2.76
N VAL A 65 15.30 0.35 -1.88
CA VAL A 65 15.52 0.27 -0.42
C VAL A 65 15.75 -1.18 0.02
N THR A 66 15.00 -2.13 -0.55
CA THR A 66 15.15 -3.54 -0.23
C THR A 66 16.56 -4.00 -0.56
N LEU A 67 16.99 -3.80 -1.81
CA LEU A 67 18.31 -4.21 -2.33
C LEU A 67 19.47 -3.57 -1.54
N ARG A 68 19.37 -2.28 -1.21
CA ARG A 68 20.40 -1.57 -0.41
C ARG A 68 20.54 -2.12 1.01
N LEU A 69 19.44 -2.58 1.60
CA LEU A 69 19.43 -3.12 2.96
C LEU A 69 19.63 -4.64 3.02
N LEU A 70 19.55 -5.34 1.88
CA LEU A 70 19.76 -6.79 1.81
C LEU A 70 21.06 -7.27 2.47
N PRO A 71 22.23 -6.61 2.34
CA PRO A 71 23.44 -7.07 3.02
C PRO A 71 23.27 -7.16 4.54
N LEU A 72 22.58 -6.18 5.14
CA LEU A 72 22.32 -6.13 6.58
C LEU A 72 21.29 -7.19 6.99
N VAL A 73 20.20 -7.33 6.22
CA VAL A 73 19.16 -8.33 6.49
C VAL A 73 19.70 -9.75 6.34
N ARG A 74 20.53 -10.00 5.33
CA ARG A 74 21.21 -11.30 5.12
C ARG A 74 22.16 -11.63 6.27
N LYS A 75 22.96 -10.66 6.71
CA LYS A 75 23.86 -10.85 7.87
C LYS A 75 23.09 -11.23 9.14
N ALA A 76 21.93 -10.62 9.35
CA ALA A 76 21.07 -10.92 10.50
C ALA A 76 20.21 -12.18 10.32
N ARG A 77 20.16 -12.79 9.12
CA ARG A 77 19.14 -13.79 8.74
C ARG A 77 17.72 -13.28 9.09
N GLY A 78 17.52 -11.99 8.85
CA GLY A 78 16.33 -11.25 9.24
C GLY A 78 15.16 -11.46 8.29
N ARG A 79 14.29 -10.46 8.22
CA ARG A 79 13.04 -10.53 7.45
C ARG A 79 12.80 -9.30 6.60
N VAL A 80 12.23 -9.51 5.43
CA VAL A 80 11.69 -8.45 4.57
C VAL A 80 10.17 -8.56 4.58
N VAL A 81 9.49 -7.47 4.93
CA VAL A 81 8.02 -7.42 4.94
C VAL A 81 7.57 -6.34 3.98
N ASN A 82 7.01 -6.76 2.84
CA ASN A 82 6.55 -5.85 1.80
C ASN A 82 5.03 -5.65 1.89
N VAL A 83 4.58 -4.41 1.67
CA VAL A 83 3.16 -4.06 1.72
C VAL A 83 2.60 -3.96 0.31
N SER A 84 1.86 -5.00 -0.07
CA SER A 84 1.11 -5.06 -1.32
C SER A 84 -0.32 -4.53 -1.11
N SER A 85 -1.30 -5.18 -1.74
CA SER A 85 -2.73 -4.92 -1.65
C SER A 85 -3.49 -6.11 -2.27
N VAL A 86 -4.77 -6.24 -1.96
CA VAL A 86 -5.69 -7.04 -2.78
C VAL A 86 -5.62 -6.68 -4.28
N MET A 87 -5.19 -5.46 -4.61
CA MET A 87 -4.99 -5.01 -5.99
C MET A 87 -3.71 -5.55 -6.65
N GLY A 88 -2.93 -6.38 -5.95
CA GLY A 88 -1.88 -7.20 -6.57
C GLY A 88 -2.41 -8.52 -7.17
N TRP A 89 -3.71 -8.79 -7.00
CA TRP A 89 -4.34 -10.06 -7.35
C TRP A 89 -5.55 -9.87 -8.27
N VAL A 90 -6.27 -8.75 -8.11
CA VAL A 90 -7.38 -8.34 -8.97
C VAL A 90 -7.24 -6.87 -9.34
N SER A 91 -7.42 -6.52 -10.61
CA SER A 91 -7.34 -5.13 -11.07
C SER A 91 -8.73 -4.50 -11.15
N LEU A 92 -9.09 -3.69 -10.15
CA LEU A 92 -10.41 -3.03 -10.09
C LEU A 92 -10.41 -1.60 -10.60
N PHE A 93 -9.24 -0.96 -10.57
CA PHE A 93 -9.05 0.42 -10.98
C PHE A 93 -8.02 0.49 -12.09
N GLY A 94 -8.23 1.42 -13.01
CA GLY A 94 -7.24 1.74 -14.04
C GLY A 94 -6.03 2.49 -13.46
N GLY A 95 -4.96 2.56 -14.25
CA GLY A 95 -3.78 3.37 -13.96
C GLY A 95 -2.66 2.64 -13.21
N GLY A 96 -1.71 3.42 -12.68
CA GLY A 96 -0.44 2.91 -12.16
C GLY A 96 -0.52 2.08 -10.87
N TYR A 97 -1.62 2.17 -10.12
CA TYR A 97 -1.70 1.55 -8.79
C TYR A 97 -1.71 0.02 -8.85
N CYS A 98 -2.66 -0.59 -9.59
CA CYS A 98 -2.75 -2.04 -9.75
C CYS A 98 -1.45 -2.60 -10.33
N MET A 99 -0.94 -1.99 -11.42
CA MET A 99 0.35 -2.37 -12.00
C MET A 99 1.48 -2.38 -10.98
N SER A 100 1.56 -1.34 -10.14
CA SER A 100 2.59 -1.28 -9.09
C SER A 100 2.46 -2.40 -8.06
N LYS A 101 1.24 -2.75 -7.65
CA LYS A 101 1.01 -3.80 -6.65
C LYS A 101 1.22 -5.21 -7.22
N TYR A 102 0.86 -5.48 -8.47
CA TYR A 102 1.28 -6.71 -9.16
C TYR A 102 2.81 -6.81 -9.27
N GLY A 103 3.49 -5.70 -9.55
CA GLY A 103 4.95 -5.66 -9.55
C GLY A 103 5.55 -6.00 -8.18
N VAL A 104 4.96 -5.48 -7.09
CA VAL A 104 5.37 -5.80 -5.71
C VAL A 104 5.26 -7.30 -5.42
N GLU A 105 4.17 -7.93 -5.86
CA GLU A 105 3.94 -9.37 -5.72
C GLU A 105 5.03 -10.17 -6.44
N ALA A 106 5.25 -9.88 -7.73
CA ALA A 106 6.22 -10.59 -8.55
C ALA A 106 7.66 -10.44 -8.03
N PHE A 107 8.04 -9.22 -7.62
CA PHE A 107 9.34 -8.96 -7.01
C PHE A 107 9.50 -9.73 -5.70
N SER A 108 8.50 -9.67 -4.82
CA SER A 108 8.57 -10.31 -3.50
C SER A 108 8.64 -11.84 -3.60
N ASP A 109 7.93 -12.46 -4.55
CA ASP A 109 7.99 -13.90 -4.77
C ASP A 109 9.35 -14.36 -5.31
N SER A 110 9.96 -13.56 -6.20
CA SER A 110 11.32 -13.83 -6.70
C SER A 110 12.35 -13.69 -5.60
N LEU A 111 12.30 -12.57 -4.88
CA LEU A 111 13.18 -12.29 -3.75
C LEU A 111 13.10 -13.37 -2.66
N ARG A 112 11.90 -13.86 -2.36
CA ARG A 112 11.69 -14.94 -1.39
C ARG A 112 12.45 -16.21 -1.75
N ARG A 113 12.40 -16.62 -3.02
CA ARG A 113 13.08 -17.83 -3.50
C ARG A 113 14.60 -17.64 -3.45
N GLU A 114 15.10 -16.51 -3.92
CA GLU A 114 16.54 -16.20 -3.90
C GLU A 114 17.10 -16.11 -2.48
N LEU A 115 16.39 -15.44 -1.58
CA LEU A 115 16.85 -15.20 -0.22
C LEU A 115 16.68 -16.40 0.73
N SER A 116 15.88 -17.39 0.34
CA SER A 116 15.65 -18.61 1.13
C SER A 116 16.96 -19.38 1.41
N TYR A 117 17.88 -19.42 0.46
CA TYR A 117 19.20 -20.03 0.60
C TYR A 117 20.09 -19.34 1.66
N PHE A 118 19.78 -18.09 2.02
CA PHE A 118 20.50 -17.31 3.02
C PHE A 118 19.77 -17.22 4.36
N GLY A 119 18.68 -17.97 4.54
CA GLY A 119 17.89 -17.98 5.78
C GLY A 119 17.09 -16.70 6.02
N VAL A 120 16.92 -15.84 5.00
CA VAL A 120 16.09 -14.64 5.10
C VAL A 120 14.67 -14.97 4.65
N LYS A 121 13.69 -14.55 5.45
CA LYS A 121 12.27 -14.75 5.15
C LYS A 121 11.68 -13.49 4.53
N VAL A 122 10.88 -13.66 3.48
CA VAL A 122 10.15 -12.56 2.83
C VAL A 122 8.65 -12.83 3.00
N ALA A 123 7.93 -11.82 3.51
CA ALA A 123 6.49 -11.87 3.71
C ALA A 123 5.79 -10.70 3.03
N MET A 124 4.59 -10.95 2.52
CA MET A 124 3.73 -9.97 1.88
C MET A 124 2.52 -9.69 2.77
N ILE A 125 2.23 -8.41 2.98
CA ILE A 125 0.98 -7.95 3.61
C ILE A 125 0.07 -7.46 2.49
N GLU A 126 -1.15 -7.97 2.45
CA GLU A 126 -2.12 -7.72 1.38
C GLU A 126 -3.41 -7.13 1.98
N PRO A 127 -3.41 -5.82 2.30
CA PRO A 127 -4.60 -5.18 2.84
C PRO A 127 -5.72 -5.12 1.81
N GLY A 128 -6.95 -5.33 2.30
CA GLY A 128 -8.18 -4.85 1.69
C GLY A 128 -8.33 -3.33 1.83
N PHE A 129 -9.55 -2.85 1.92
CA PHE A 129 -9.83 -1.42 2.03
C PHE A 129 -9.97 -0.97 3.49
N PHE A 130 -9.14 0.00 3.86
CA PHE A 130 -9.09 0.58 5.20
C PHE A 130 -9.23 2.08 5.14
N LYS A 131 -9.90 2.66 6.14
CA LYS A 131 -10.05 4.11 6.29
C LYS A 131 -8.69 4.75 6.56
N THR A 132 -8.07 5.29 5.53
CA THR A 132 -6.81 6.01 5.58
C THR A 132 -6.90 7.24 4.68
N ASN A 133 -5.92 8.15 4.76
CA ASN A 133 -5.89 9.30 3.85
C ASN A 133 -5.77 8.88 2.38
N MET A 134 -5.15 7.72 2.11
CA MET A 134 -5.03 7.13 0.77
C MET A 134 -6.39 6.81 0.15
N THR A 135 -7.33 6.37 0.96
CA THR A 135 -8.68 6.04 0.49
C THR A 135 -9.62 7.24 0.63
N SER A 136 -9.18 8.46 0.97
CA SER A 136 -10.14 9.57 1.13
C SER A 136 -10.96 9.78 -0.14
N SER A 137 -12.29 9.59 -0.02
CA SER A 137 -13.23 9.82 -1.12
C SER A 137 -13.20 11.29 -1.56
N GLU A 138 -12.95 12.21 -0.64
CA GLU A 138 -12.87 13.64 -0.91
C GLU A 138 -11.68 13.97 -1.82
N VAL A 139 -10.49 13.44 -1.50
CA VAL A 139 -9.29 13.58 -2.34
C VAL A 139 -9.49 12.91 -3.69
N PHE A 140 -10.01 11.68 -3.68
CA PHE A 140 -10.23 10.91 -4.90
C PHE A 140 -11.24 11.59 -5.84
N ASN A 141 -12.41 11.98 -5.32
CA ASN A 141 -13.46 12.65 -6.09
C ASN A 141 -12.99 14.02 -6.58
N GLY A 142 -12.22 14.76 -5.78
CA GLY A 142 -11.60 16.02 -6.18
C GLY A 142 -10.68 15.85 -7.39
N ASN A 143 -9.79 14.85 -7.36
CA ASN A 143 -8.90 14.54 -8.48
C ASN A 143 -9.67 14.08 -9.73
N LEU A 144 -10.70 13.26 -9.56
CA LEU A 144 -11.56 12.81 -10.65
C LEU A 144 -12.28 13.99 -11.33
N LEU A 145 -12.86 14.90 -10.55
CA LEU A 145 -13.54 16.08 -11.08
C LEU A 145 -12.57 17.05 -11.75
N ALA A 146 -11.35 17.20 -11.22
CA ALA A 146 -10.32 17.99 -11.86
C ALA A 146 -9.91 17.40 -13.22
N ALA A 147 -9.69 16.08 -13.28
CA ALA A 147 -9.41 15.37 -14.52
C ALA A 147 -10.57 15.48 -15.52
N TRP A 148 -11.82 15.36 -15.05
CA TRP A 148 -13.01 15.54 -15.89
C TRP A 148 -13.09 16.93 -16.50
N LYS A 149 -12.81 17.98 -15.73
CA LYS A 149 -12.80 19.36 -16.23
C LYS A 149 -11.79 19.53 -17.37
N GLN A 150 -10.62 18.92 -17.24
CA GLN A 150 -9.53 18.96 -18.23
C GLN A 150 -9.70 17.97 -19.40
N ALA A 151 -10.67 17.05 -19.32
CA ALA A 151 -10.90 16.06 -20.37
C ALA A 151 -11.33 16.72 -21.70
N SER A 152 -10.95 16.09 -22.81
CA SER A 152 -11.30 16.55 -24.15
C SER A 152 -12.83 16.50 -24.36
N PRO A 153 -13.38 17.32 -25.28
CA PRO A 153 -14.80 17.26 -25.63
C PRO A 153 -15.25 15.86 -26.05
N GLU A 154 -14.40 15.13 -26.77
CA GLU A 154 -14.64 13.74 -27.19
C GLU A 154 -14.81 12.80 -25.99
N VAL A 155 -13.92 12.86 -24.99
CA VAL A 155 -14.05 12.03 -23.77
C VAL A 155 -15.31 12.39 -23.00
N LYS A 156 -15.64 13.69 -22.93
CA LYS A 156 -16.87 14.16 -22.27
C LYS A 156 -18.13 13.63 -22.94
N ASP A 157 -18.15 13.62 -24.26
CA ASP A 157 -19.25 13.09 -25.08
C ASP A 157 -19.37 11.55 -25.00
N LEU A 158 -18.24 10.83 -24.92
CA LEU A 158 -18.23 9.37 -24.77
C LEU A 158 -18.78 8.90 -23.40
N TYR A 159 -18.32 9.54 -22.33
CA TYR A 159 -18.65 9.13 -20.96
C TYR A 159 -19.93 9.79 -20.44
N GLY A 160 -20.19 11.05 -20.80
CA GLY A 160 -21.32 11.84 -20.32
C GLY A 160 -21.16 12.28 -18.85
N ASP A 161 -21.80 13.40 -18.49
CA ASP A 161 -21.70 13.97 -17.14
C ASP A 161 -22.31 13.06 -16.05
N THR A 162 -23.32 12.26 -16.41
CA THR A 162 -23.96 11.31 -15.51
C THR A 162 -23.03 10.19 -15.08
N PHE A 163 -22.06 9.80 -15.91
CA PHE A 163 -21.07 8.78 -15.56
C PHE A 163 -20.21 9.24 -14.38
N VAL A 164 -19.66 10.46 -14.45
CA VAL A 164 -18.82 11.01 -13.37
C VAL A 164 -19.63 11.22 -12.10
N ALA A 165 -20.85 11.75 -12.21
CA ALA A 165 -21.74 11.91 -11.07
C ALA A 165 -22.05 10.57 -10.36
N ASN A 166 -22.34 9.52 -11.15
CA ASN A 166 -22.55 8.18 -10.62
C ASN A 166 -21.27 7.59 -10.00
N PHE A 167 -20.11 7.84 -10.60
CA PHE A 167 -18.83 7.38 -10.07
C PHE A 167 -18.52 7.99 -8.70
N VAL A 168 -18.73 9.30 -8.55
CA VAL A 168 -18.60 10.03 -7.27
C VAL A 168 -19.54 9.44 -6.22
N LYS A 169 -20.81 9.23 -6.59
CA LYS A 169 -21.81 8.64 -5.71
C LYS A 169 -21.42 7.22 -5.26
N THR A 170 -20.96 6.38 -6.18
CA THR A 170 -20.52 5.02 -5.87
C THR A 170 -19.30 5.03 -4.95
N SER A 171 -18.31 5.90 -5.20
CA SER A 171 -17.14 6.09 -4.33
C SER A 171 -17.56 6.46 -2.90
N ASP A 172 -18.50 7.39 -2.74
CA ASP A 172 -19.02 7.80 -1.43
C ASP A 172 -19.81 6.70 -0.71
N LEU A 173 -20.51 5.84 -1.45
CA LEU A 173 -21.19 4.68 -0.86
C LEU A 173 -20.19 3.61 -0.41
N LEU A 174 -19.18 3.31 -1.24
CA LEU A 174 -18.17 2.29 -0.95
C LEU A 174 -17.31 2.64 0.26
N LYS A 175 -17.07 3.93 0.55
CA LYS A 175 -16.27 4.36 1.72
C LYS A 175 -16.84 3.89 3.06
N THR A 176 -18.15 3.65 3.11
CA THR A 176 -18.84 3.14 4.30
C THR A 176 -18.45 1.69 4.63
N ARG A 177 -17.99 0.93 3.63
CA ARG A 177 -17.60 -0.48 3.75
C ARG A 177 -16.15 -0.68 4.18
N TRP A 178 -15.32 0.37 4.15
CA TRP A 178 -13.92 0.25 4.53
C TRP A 178 -13.76 0.04 6.03
N SER A 179 -12.83 -0.85 6.39
CA SER A 179 -12.54 -1.12 7.78
C SER A 179 -11.90 0.09 8.44
N GLY A 180 -12.42 0.51 9.60
CA GLY A 180 -11.77 1.49 10.47
C GLY A 180 -10.66 0.89 11.35
N ASN A 181 -10.57 -0.44 11.41
CA ASN A 181 -9.65 -1.11 12.33
C ASN A 181 -8.30 -1.41 11.65
N LEU A 182 -7.38 -0.45 11.72
CA LEU A 182 -6.02 -0.59 11.16
C LEU A 182 -5.16 -1.66 11.87
N SER A 183 -5.55 -2.09 13.08
CA SER A 183 -4.80 -3.13 13.80
C SER A 183 -4.73 -4.44 13.03
N LEU A 184 -5.70 -4.71 12.15
CA LEU A 184 -5.68 -5.89 11.29
C LEU A 184 -4.44 -5.92 10.37
N VAL A 185 -3.97 -4.76 9.93
CA VAL A 185 -2.76 -4.64 9.09
C VAL A 185 -1.51 -4.70 9.97
N THR A 186 -1.48 -3.93 11.06
CA THR A 186 -0.29 -3.86 11.93
C THR A 186 -0.03 -5.20 12.63
N ASN A 187 -1.06 -5.93 13.04
CA ASN A 187 -0.90 -7.26 13.64
C ASN A 187 -0.35 -8.27 12.62
N CYS A 188 -0.70 -8.14 11.33
CA CYS A 188 -0.09 -8.95 10.29
C CYS A 188 1.40 -8.62 10.11
N MET A 189 1.75 -7.32 10.12
CA MET A 189 3.16 -6.88 10.07
C MET A 189 3.95 -7.38 11.29
N GLU A 190 3.39 -7.24 12.49
CA GLU A 190 3.98 -7.72 13.73
C GLU A 190 4.22 -9.23 13.65
N HIS A 191 3.19 -10.02 13.33
CA HIS A 191 3.33 -11.46 13.19
C HIS A 191 4.35 -11.85 12.12
N ALA A 192 4.40 -11.14 10.98
CA ALA A 192 5.41 -11.37 9.95
C ALA A 192 6.84 -11.14 10.48
N LEU A 193 7.03 -10.17 11.36
CA LEU A 193 8.33 -9.83 11.96
C LEU A 193 8.72 -10.74 13.13
N THR A 194 7.76 -11.16 13.97
CA THR A 194 8.06 -11.79 15.27
C THR A 194 7.81 -13.29 15.33
N ALA A 195 6.88 -13.83 14.54
CA ALA A 195 6.49 -15.24 14.65
C ALA A 195 7.64 -16.21 14.34
N CYS A 196 7.77 -17.32 15.07
CA CYS A 196 8.79 -18.34 14.76
C CYS A 196 8.66 -18.86 13.32
N HIS A 197 7.41 -19.08 12.89
CA HIS A 197 7.05 -19.57 11.56
C HIS A 197 6.12 -18.55 10.86
N PRO A 198 6.66 -17.46 10.30
CA PRO A 198 5.84 -16.49 9.60
C PRO A 198 5.29 -17.09 8.31
N ARG A 199 4.07 -16.69 7.95
CA ARG A 199 3.47 -16.97 6.65
C ARG A 199 4.15 -16.17 5.56
N THR A 200 4.02 -16.61 4.31
CA THR A 200 4.50 -15.88 3.14
C THR A 200 3.55 -14.75 2.74
N ARG A 201 2.24 -14.91 2.98
CA ARG A 201 1.19 -13.96 2.61
C ARG A 201 0.22 -13.72 3.78
N TYR A 202 -0.15 -12.46 3.99
CA TYR A 202 -1.07 -12.02 5.04
C TYR A 202 -2.13 -11.10 4.46
N SER A 203 -3.32 -11.67 4.18
CA SER A 203 -4.47 -10.89 3.74
C SER A 203 -5.13 -10.22 4.95
N ALA A 204 -5.03 -8.89 5.03
CA ALA A 204 -5.55 -8.10 6.14
C ALA A 204 -6.92 -7.52 5.77
N GLY A 205 -7.95 -7.85 6.54
CA GLY A 205 -9.34 -7.47 6.27
C GLY A 205 -10.24 -8.66 5.92
N LEU A 206 -11.53 -8.55 6.24
CA LEU A 206 -12.52 -9.58 5.88
C LEU A 206 -12.83 -9.52 4.38
N ASP A 207 -12.86 -8.32 3.81
CA ASP A 207 -13.00 -8.09 2.38
C ASP A 207 -11.83 -8.72 1.60
N ALA A 208 -10.60 -8.58 2.08
CA ALA A 208 -9.45 -9.23 1.47
C ALA A 208 -9.61 -10.75 1.43
N LYS A 209 -10.01 -11.37 2.55
CA LYS A 209 -10.09 -12.83 2.70
C LYS A 209 -11.32 -13.45 2.03
N LEU A 210 -12.48 -12.81 2.13
CA LEU A 210 -13.77 -13.40 1.75
C LEU A 210 -14.28 -12.91 0.40
N PHE A 211 -13.75 -11.80 -0.12
CA PHE A 211 -14.23 -11.22 -1.37
C PHE A 211 -13.14 -11.19 -2.44
N TYR A 212 -12.07 -10.42 -2.24
CA TYR A 212 -11.06 -10.22 -3.28
C TYR A 212 -10.19 -11.45 -3.54
N LEU A 213 -9.85 -12.20 -2.48
CA LEU A 213 -9.08 -13.43 -2.61
C LEU A 213 -9.84 -14.49 -3.43
N PRO A 214 -11.09 -14.89 -3.11
CA PRO A 214 -11.87 -15.79 -3.98
C PRO A 214 -12.03 -15.26 -5.40
N MET A 215 -12.30 -13.96 -5.55
CA MET A 215 -12.48 -13.33 -6.86
C MET A 215 -11.25 -13.48 -7.76
N SER A 216 -10.03 -13.44 -7.20
CA SER A 216 -8.79 -13.63 -7.98
C SER A 216 -8.64 -15.02 -8.61
N TYR A 217 -9.36 -16.02 -8.11
CA TYR A 217 -9.35 -17.39 -8.65
C TYR A 217 -10.53 -17.69 -9.58
N LEU A 218 -11.50 -16.77 -9.69
CA LEU A 218 -12.63 -16.96 -10.59
C LEU A 218 -12.20 -16.79 -12.05
N PRO A 219 -12.87 -17.50 -12.99
CA PRO A 219 -12.76 -17.21 -14.41
C PRO A 219 -12.96 -15.71 -14.69
N THR A 220 -12.13 -15.14 -15.58
CA THR A 220 -12.12 -13.70 -15.88
C THR A 220 -13.49 -13.15 -16.24
N PHE A 221 -14.28 -13.88 -17.04
CA PHE A 221 -15.62 -13.44 -17.44
C PHE A 221 -16.60 -13.27 -16.25
N LEU A 222 -16.44 -14.05 -15.18
CA LEU A 222 -17.24 -13.90 -13.96
C LEU A 222 -16.80 -12.67 -13.17
N VAL A 223 -15.49 -12.44 -13.06
CA VAL A 223 -14.93 -11.25 -12.42
C VAL A 223 -15.42 -10.00 -13.15
N ASP A 224 -15.33 -9.99 -14.48
CA ASP A 224 -15.79 -8.89 -15.33
C ASP A 224 -17.29 -8.65 -15.15
N LEU A 225 -18.11 -9.69 -15.17
CA LEU A 225 -19.55 -9.59 -14.92
C LEU A 225 -19.86 -8.98 -13.54
N MET A 226 -19.15 -9.41 -12.49
CA MET A 226 -19.29 -8.86 -11.15
C MET A 226 -18.91 -7.37 -11.11
N MET A 227 -17.86 -6.97 -11.83
CA MET A 227 -17.47 -5.55 -11.94
C MET A 227 -18.49 -4.72 -12.70
N TYR A 228 -19.00 -5.23 -13.83
CA TYR A 228 -19.95 -4.52 -14.66
C TYR A 228 -21.32 -4.35 -14.00
N TYR A 229 -21.74 -5.28 -13.14
CA TYR A 229 -23.05 -5.24 -12.48
C TYR A 229 -23.24 -3.98 -11.62
N GLY A 230 -22.16 -3.44 -11.03
CA GLY A 230 -22.20 -2.26 -10.17
C GLY A 230 -21.51 -1.02 -10.73
N ALA A 231 -20.84 -1.12 -11.88
CA ALA A 231 -20.08 -0.01 -12.45
C ALA A 231 -21.00 0.97 -13.20
N PRO A 232 -20.78 2.29 -13.06
CA PRO A 232 -21.45 3.26 -13.92
C PRO A 232 -21.07 2.99 -15.38
N ARG A 233 -22.03 3.11 -16.29
CA ARG A 233 -21.80 2.92 -17.73
C ARG A 233 -21.57 4.26 -18.42
N PRO A 234 -20.60 4.34 -19.35
CA PRO A 234 -20.46 5.50 -20.23
C PRO A 234 -21.77 5.78 -20.99
N ALA A 235 -22.00 7.05 -21.34
CA ALA A 235 -23.18 7.46 -22.11
C ALA A 235 -23.30 6.73 -23.46
N LYS A 236 -22.16 6.41 -24.10
CA LYS A 236 -22.10 5.68 -25.37
C LYS A 236 -21.64 4.22 -25.21
N ALA A 237 -21.95 3.58 -24.09
CA ALA A 237 -21.68 2.15 -23.90
C ALA A 237 -22.49 1.28 -24.88
N LEU A 238 -21.86 0.23 -25.42
CA LEU A 238 -22.48 -0.77 -26.31
C LEU A 238 -23.11 -1.93 -25.54
#